data_AF-A0AAV4CH96-F1
#
_entry.id   AF-A0AAV4CH96-F1
#
_cell.length_a   1.000
_cell.length_b   1.000
_cell.length_c   1.000
_cell.angle_alpha   90.00
_cell.angle_beta   90.00
_cell.angle_gamma   90.00
#
_symmetry.space_group_name_H-M   'P 1'
#
loop_
_entity.id
_entity.type
_entity.pdbx_description
1 polymer ?
#
loop_
_entity_poly.entity_id
_entity_poly.type
_entity_poly.pdbx_seq_one_letter_code
_entity_poly.pdbx_strand_id
1 'polypeptide(L)'
;MDNATAFRSEEMSVLLEKWNTHPFYKAVYRASGNGIVERHHRTIKSIAERGRVTPLDAVFWYNMSRRSGQDESTIPQRSVHRYTWRHPEVEPHLRRDDAPSGRGMLTVGDEVWVKPPDSRCTSQWSRGRVSKVNSSNNVEVDGMPRHVFDVRRVVSAEAGTELTSDDPVLSEQGQRAQRQRRFPAWARDYVM
;
A
#
# COMPACT_ATOMS: atom_id res chain seq x y z
N MET A 1 30.24 -3.95 5.15
CA MET A 1 30.74 -5.20 4.53
C MET A 1 31.96 -5.69 5.29
N ASP A 2 32.28 -6.98 5.22
CA ASP A 2 33.59 -7.46 5.70
C ASP A 2 34.69 -7.22 4.65
N ASN A 3 35.94 -7.43 5.04
CA ASN A 3 37.10 -7.25 4.17
C ASN A 3 37.42 -8.51 3.36
N ALA A 4 36.41 -9.32 3.03
CA ALA A 4 36.61 -10.49 2.19
C ALA A 4 37.02 -10.04 0.78
N THR A 5 37.84 -10.86 0.12
CA THR A 5 38.41 -10.54 -1.21
C THR A 5 37.34 -10.17 -2.24
N ALA A 6 36.19 -10.86 -2.21
CA ALA A 6 35.06 -10.58 -3.10
C ALA A 6 34.52 -9.15 -2.97
N PHE A 7 34.49 -8.56 -1.77
CA PHE A 7 34.00 -7.19 -1.57
C PHE A 7 35.06 -6.11 -1.80
N ARG A 8 36.33 -6.50 -1.94
CA ARG A 8 37.47 -5.61 -2.23
C ARG A 8 37.95 -5.73 -3.67
N SER A 9 37.28 -6.54 -4.49
CA SER A 9 37.68 -6.77 -5.88
C SER A 9 37.39 -5.55 -6.76
N GLU A 10 38.10 -5.46 -7.88
CA GLU A 10 37.93 -4.38 -8.84
C GLU A 10 36.53 -4.40 -9.47
N GLU A 11 35.99 -5.58 -9.76
CA GLU A 11 34.65 -5.75 -10.31
C GLU A 11 33.57 -5.21 -9.37
N MET A 12 33.74 -5.40 -8.06
CA MET A 12 32.83 -4.84 -7.06
C MET A 12 32.92 -3.32 -7.01
N SER A 13 34.12 -2.75 -7.10
CA SER A 13 34.30 -1.29 -7.17
C SER A 13 33.63 -0.69 -8.41
N VAL A 14 33.84 -1.27 -9.59
CA VAL A 14 33.21 -0.82 -10.85
C VAL A 14 31.69 -0.89 -10.76
N LEU A 15 31.16 -1.97 -10.16
CA LEU A 15 29.72 -2.09 -9.90
C LEU A 15 29.23 -0.96 -8.99
N LEU A 16 29.91 -0.70 -7.88
CA LEU A 16 29.50 0.31 -6.90
C LEU A 16 29.56 1.73 -7.48
N GLU A 17 30.59 2.05 -8.27
CA GLU A 17 30.73 3.32 -8.99
C GLU A 17 29.60 3.54 -9.99
N LYS A 18 29.26 2.52 -10.79
CA LYS A 18 28.14 2.58 -11.74
C LYS A 18 26.81 2.92 -11.06
N TRP A 19 26.62 2.46 -9.83
CA TRP A 19 25.41 2.72 -9.03
C TRP A 19 25.55 3.96 -8.13
N ASN A 20 26.68 4.69 -8.19
CA ASN A 20 27.00 5.83 -7.32
C ASN A 20 26.85 5.49 -5.82
N THR A 21 27.38 4.34 -5.42
CA THR A 21 27.30 3.82 -4.06
C THR A 21 28.68 3.67 -3.45
N HIS A 22 28.82 4.02 -2.18
CA HIS A 22 30.11 4.02 -1.48
C HIS A 22 30.14 2.87 -0.46
N PRO A 23 31.14 1.97 -0.53
CA PRO A 23 31.21 0.85 0.39
C PRO A 23 31.74 1.28 1.76
N PHE A 24 31.08 0.79 2.82
CA PHE A 24 31.59 0.89 4.19
C PHE A 24 32.05 -0.49 4.68
N TYR A 25 33.31 -0.58 5.10
CA TYR A 25 33.92 -1.82 5.58
C TYR A 25 34.06 -1.81 7.10
N LYS A 26 33.82 -2.97 7.71
CA LYS A 26 34.12 -3.16 9.13
C LYS A 26 35.64 -3.14 9.39
N ALA A 27 36.02 -2.90 10.63
CA ALA A 27 37.41 -3.02 11.07
C ALA A 27 37.97 -4.44 10.84
N VAL A 28 39.23 -4.51 10.41
CA VAL A 28 39.94 -5.77 10.14
C VAL A 28 40.01 -6.60 11.43
N TYR A 29 39.85 -7.92 11.30
CA TYR A 29 39.86 -8.91 12.41
C TYR A 29 38.80 -8.70 13.51
N ARG A 30 37.83 -7.80 13.31
CA ARG A 30 36.69 -7.63 14.23
C ARG A 30 35.43 -8.29 13.66
N ALA A 31 34.95 -9.33 14.33
CA ALA A 31 33.73 -10.03 13.95
C ALA A 31 32.46 -9.17 14.20
N SER A 32 32.48 -8.30 15.20
CA SER A 32 31.30 -7.56 15.68
C SER A 32 30.71 -6.54 14.69
N GLY A 33 31.51 -6.04 13.75
CA GLY A 33 31.10 -4.94 12.86
C GLY A 33 29.88 -5.22 11.96
N ASN A 34 29.59 -6.49 11.67
CA ASN A 34 28.43 -6.90 10.88
C ASN A 34 27.36 -7.62 11.72
N GLY A 35 27.36 -7.43 13.05
CA GLY A 35 26.56 -8.25 13.97
C GLY A 35 25.04 -8.23 13.72
N ILE A 36 24.50 -7.19 13.07
CA ILE A 36 23.08 -7.17 12.67
C ILE A 36 22.82 -8.23 11.59
N VAL A 37 23.62 -8.22 10.52
CA VAL A 37 23.55 -9.20 9.43
C VAL A 37 23.75 -10.61 9.95
N GLU A 38 24.72 -10.83 10.83
CA GLU A 38 24.97 -12.16 11.41
C GLU A 38 23.78 -12.68 12.24
N ARG A 39 23.10 -11.80 12.98
CA ARG A 39 21.88 -12.18 13.71
C ARG A 39 20.72 -12.49 12.76
N HIS A 40 20.60 -11.79 11.63
CA HIS A 40 19.63 -12.12 10.58
C HIS A 40 19.93 -13.50 9.99
N HIS A 41 21.18 -13.78 9.62
CA HIS A 41 21.60 -15.08 9.10
C HIS A 41 21.24 -16.22 10.06
N ARG A 42 21.55 -16.07 11.36
CA ARG A 42 21.20 -17.08 12.36
C ARG A 42 19.69 -17.35 12.41
N THR A 43 18.88 -16.31 12.33
CA THR A 43 17.41 -16.43 12.38
C THR A 43 16.86 -17.10 11.12
N ILE A 44 17.30 -16.67 9.94
CA ILE A 44 16.88 -17.24 8.66
C ILE A 44 17.28 -18.71 8.56
N LYS A 45 18.53 -19.06 8.92
CA LYS A 45 18.98 -20.47 8.97
C LYS A 45 18.15 -21.31 9.92
N SER A 46 17.82 -20.77 11.10
CA SER A 46 16.96 -21.47 12.05
C SER A 46 15.53 -21.68 11.53
N ILE A 47 14.99 -20.75 10.74
CA ILE A 47 13.67 -20.89 10.11
C ILE A 47 13.74 -21.95 9.01
N ALA A 48 14.74 -21.89 8.14
CA ALA A 48 14.93 -22.86 7.06
C ALA A 48 15.02 -24.29 7.60
N GLU A 49 15.86 -24.51 8.62
CA GLU A 49 16.06 -25.83 9.21
C GLU A 49 14.81 -26.35 9.92
N ARG A 50 14.18 -25.53 10.78
CA ARG A 50 13.01 -25.96 11.56
C ARG A 50 11.76 -26.12 10.70
N GLY A 51 11.59 -25.24 9.71
CA GLY A 51 10.49 -25.29 8.76
C GLY A 51 10.67 -26.32 7.65
N ARG A 52 11.89 -26.86 7.48
CA ARG A 52 12.27 -27.68 6.31
C ARG A 52 11.94 -26.99 4.99
N VAL A 53 12.16 -25.68 4.94
CA VAL A 53 11.88 -24.83 3.78
C VAL A 53 13.16 -24.35 3.15
N THR A 54 13.08 -23.85 1.91
CA THR A 54 14.25 -23.28 1.24
C THR A 54 14.71 -22.00 1.95
N PRO A 55 15.99 -21.61 1.81
CA PRO A 55 16.46 -20.33 2.35
C PRO A 55 15.67 -19.13 1.82
N LEU A 56 15.16 -19.18 0.58
CA LEU A 56 14.33 -18.12 0.01
C LEU A 56 12.98 -18.01 0.73
N ASP A 57 12.32 -19.14 0.96
CA ASP A 57 11.06 -19.17 1.71
C ASP A 57 11.29 -18.71 3.16
N ALA A 58 12.40 -19.11 3.78
CA ALA A 58 12.76 -18.67 5.11
C ALA A 58 12.95 -17.15 5.20
N VAL A 59 13.55 -16.51 4.18
CA VAL A 59 13.66 -15.04 4.08
C VAL A 59 12.27 -14.40 3.94
N PHE A 60 11.41 -14.98 3.12
CA PHE A 60 10.03 -14.52 2.97
C PHE A 60 9.31 -14.53 4.32
N TRP A 61 9.34 -15.66 5.03
CA TRP A 61 8.75 -15.80 6.35
C TRP A 61 9.36 -14.85 7.38
N TYR A 62 10.68 -14.66 7.34
CA TYR A 62 11.38 -13.72 8.21
C TYR A 62 10.88 -12.27 8.03
N ASN A 63 10.64 -11.85 6.79
CA ASN A 63 10.21 -10.49 6.48
C ASN A 63 8.72 -10.26 6.73
N MET A 64 7.89 -11.31 6.67
CA MET A 64 6.43 -11.24 6.77
C MET A 64 5.88 -11.60 8.15
N SER A 65 6.64 -12.34 8.96
CA SER A 65 6.17 -12.84 10.26
C SER A 65 6.69 -12.01 11.41
N ARG A 66 5.82 -11.75 12.39
CA ARG A 66 6.25 -11.19 13.67
C ARG A 66 7.06 -12.22 14.44
N ARG A 67 8.06 -11.76 15.18
CA ARG A 67 8.74 -12.60 16.17
C ARG A 67 7.79 -12.88 17.34
N SER A 68 7.88 -14.07 17.93
CA SER A 68 7.06 -14.43 19.11
C SER A 68 7.21 -13.38 20.22
N GLY A 69 6.08 -12.93 20.76
CA GLY A 69 6.03 -11.90 21.81
C GLY A 69 6.36 -10.47 21.34
N GLN A 70 6.46 -10.22 20.02
CA GLN A 70 6.63 -8.88 19.47
C GLN A 70 5.33 -8.38 18.80
N ASP A 71 5.20 -7.06 18.76
CA ASP A 71 4.11 -6.36 18.09
C ASP A 71 4.22 -6.49 16.56
N GLU A 72 3.10 -6.48 15.87
CA GLU A 72 3.10 -6.61 14.40
C GLU A 72 3.75 -5.41 13.68
N SER A 73 3.80 -4.23 14.30
CA SER A 73 4.51 -3.07 13.75
C SER A 73 6.02 -3.31 13.58
N THR A 74 6.57 -4.30 14.28
CA THR A 74 8.01 -4.66 14.23
C THR A 74 8.37 -5.57 13.06
N ILE A 75 7.40 -5.99 12.25
CA ILE A 75 7.62 -6.83 11.07
C ILE A 75 8.50 -6.05 10.06
N PRO A 76 9.63 -6.61 9.58
CA PRO A 76 10.56 -5.90 8.70
C PRO A 76 9.91 -5.31 7.45
N GLN A 77 8.96 -6.02 6.84
CA GLN A 77 8.24 -5.54 5.66
C GLN A 77 7.43 -4.27 5.92
N ARG A 78 6.93 -4.06 7.15
CA ARG A 78 6.17 -2.85 7.52
C ARG A 78 7.05 -1.62 7.76
N SER A 79 8.32 -1.79 8.09
CA SER A 79 9.26 -0.66 8.23
C SER A 79 9.73 -0.13 6.87
N VAL A 80 9.79 -0.99 5.85
CA VAL A 80 10.26 -0.63 4.50
C VAL A 80 9.11 -0.18 3.59
N HIS A 81 7.96 -0.84 3.65
CA HIS A 81 6.85 -0.60 2.72
C HIS A 81 5.69 0.14 3.40
N ARG A 82 5.10 1.09 2.68
CA ARG A 82 3.88 1.81 3.12
C ARG A 82 2.59 1.03 2.91
N TYR A 83 2.61 0.01 2.07
CA TYR A 83 1.43 -0.80 1.74
C TYR A 83 1.53 -2.18 2.37
N THR A 84 0.37 -2.69 2.79
CA THR A 84 0.25 -4.03 3.35
C THR A 84 0.27 -5.04 2.21
N TRP A 85 1.23 -5.96 2.24
CA TRP A 85 1.29 -7.07 1.30
C TRP A 85 0.33 -8.16 1.76
N ARG A 86 -0.35 -8.78 0.80
CA ARG A 86 -1.18 -9.95 1.06
C ARG A 86 -0.28 -11.18 1.10
N HIS A 87 -0.40 -11.95 2.16
CA HIS A 87 0.31 -13.21 2.27
C HIS A 87 -0.37 -14.25 1.36
N PRO A 88 0.35 -14.95 0.46
CA PRO A 88 -0.27 -15.87 -0.50
C PRO A 88 -1.07 -17.01 0.16
N GLU A 89 -0.60 -17.50 1.30
CA GLU A 89 -1.25 -18.63 2.02
C GLU A 89 -2.17 -18.18 3.16
N VAL A 90 -2.22 -16.88 3.48
CA VAL A 90 -3.25 -16.37 4.38
C VAL A 90 -4.38 -16.03 3.44
N GLU A 91 -5.40 -16.88 3.38
CA GLU A 91 -6.66 -16.45 2.79
C GLU A 91 -6.96 -15.08 3.38
N PRO A 92 -7.27 -14.07 2.53
CA PRO A 92 -7.69 -12.79 3.06
C PRO A 92 -8.75 -13.13 4.10
N HIS A 93 -8.56 -12.65 5.32
CA HIS A 93 -9.67 -12.52 6.24
C HIS A 93 -10.61 -11.57 5.50
N LEU A 94 -11.49 -12.16 4.69
CA LEU A 94 -12.83 -11.68 4.49
C LEU A 94 -13.30 -11.59 5.93
N ARG A 95 -13.08 -10.44 6.57
CA ARG A 95 -13.78 -10.11 7.78
C ARG A 95 -15.24 -10.28 7.40
N ARG A 96 -15.82 -11.44 7.73
CA ARG A 96 -17.25 -11.66 7.63
C ARG A 96 -18.01 -10.63 8.48
N ASP A 97 -17.29 -10.00 9.41
CA ASP A 97 -17.79 -9.00 10.35
C ASP A 97 -17.49 -7.55 9.97
N ASP A 98 -16.78 -7.31 8.85
CA ASP A 98 -16.99 -6.08 8.09
C ASP A 98 -18.19 -6.35 7.17
N ALA A 99 -19.36 -6.59 7.78
CA ALA A 99 -20.55 -5.99 7.21
C ALA A 99 -20.16 -4.55 6.86
N PRO A 100 -20.43 -4.04 5.65
CA PRO A 100 -20.08 -2.68 5.28
C PRO A 100 -20.92 -1.70 6.11
N SER A 101 -20.60 -1.58 7.39
CA SER A 101 -21.07 -0.56 8.30
C SER A 101 -20.39 0.73 7.86
N GLY A 102 -21.10 1.43 6.97
CA GLY A 102 -20.89 2.85 6.72
C GLY A 102 -20.04 3.19 5.51
N ARG A 103 -20.54 2.93 4.29
CA ARG A 103 -20.56 3.90 3.15
C ARG A 103 -20.89 3.30 1.76
N GLY A 104 -20.98 1.98 1.60
CA GLY A 104 -21.00 1.39 0.25
C GLY A 104 -22.26 0.62 -0.18
N MET A 105 -23.17 0.30 0.74
CA MET A 105 -24.31 -0.56 0.40
C MET A 105 -25.46 0.28 -0.15
N LEU A 106 -25.79 0.08 -1.43
CA LEU A 106 -26.94 0.69 -2.09
C LEU A 106 -28.24 0.23 -1.44
N THR A 107 -29.10 1.18 -1.10
CA THR A 107 -30.42 0.94 -0.53
C THR A 107 -31.50 1.27 -1.56
N VAL A 108 -32.65 0.61 -1.44
CA VAL A 108 -33.81 0.92 -2.29
C VAL A 108 -34.20 2.38 -2.09
N GLY A 109 -34.37 3.12 -3.19
CA GLY A 109 -34.65 4.55 -3.18
C GLY A 109 -33.41 5.44 -3.39
N ASP A 110 -32.20 4.90 -3.31
CA ASP A 110 -30.98 5.68 -3.57
C ASP A 110 -30.93 6.20 -4.99
N GLU A 111 -30.47 7.44 -5.14
CA GLU A 111 -30.14 7.99 -6.44
C GLU A 111 -28.71 7.64 -6.83
N VAL A 112 -28.58 7.14 -8.05
CA VAL A 112 -27.33 6.59 -8.57
C VAL A 112 -27.07 7.05 -10.01
N TRP A 113 -25.80 7.23 -10.34
CA TRP A 113 -25.31 7.29 -11.71
C TRP A 113 -25.14 5.87 -12.25
N VAL A 114 -25.63 5.64 -13.46
CA VAL A 114 -25.66 4.36 -14.16
C VAL A 114 -24.78 4.45 -15.40
N LYS A 115 -23.86 3.50 -15.52
CA LYS A 115 -22.99 3.39 -16.69
C LYS A 115 -23.80 2.92 -17.91
N PRO A 116 -23.69 3.61 -19.06
CA PRO A 116 -24.34 3.16 -20.29
C PRO A 116 -23.68 1.87 -20.83
N PRO A 117 -24.42 1.04 -21.59
CA PRO A 117 -23.82 -0.08 -22.30
C PRO A 117 -22.76 0.42 -23.30
N ASP A 118 -21.69 -0.35 -23.49
CA ASP A 118 -20.57 -0.03 -24.40
C ASP A 118 -19.91 1.36 -24.17
N SER A 119 -19.84 1.79 -22.92
CA SER A 119 -19.27 3.09 -22.55
C SER A 119 -17.78 3.20 -22.90
N ARG A 120 -17.38 4.34 -23.47
CA ARG A 120 -15.98 4.78 -23.51
C ARG A 120 -15.64 5.54 -22.23
N CYS A 121 -14.35 5.79 -21.96
CA CYS A 121 -13.92 6.54 -20.78
C CYS A 121 -14.50 7.97 -20.67
N THR A 122 -14.98 8.53 -21.79
CA THR A 122 -15.61 9.87 -21.86
C THR A 122 -17.14 9.83 -21.85
N SER A 123 -17.76 8.64 -21.84
CA SER A 123 -19.21 8.50 -21.83
C SER A 123 -19.78 8.99 -20.50
N GLN A 124 -20.81 9.83 -20.59
CA GLN A 124 -21.53 10.33 -19.42
C GLN A 124 -22.45 9.24 -18.85
N TRP A 125 -22.60 9.23 -17.53
CA TRP A 125 -23.45 8.27 -16.83
C TRP A 125 -24.83 8.90 -16.62
N SER A 126 -25.90 8.14 -16.82
CA SER A 126 -27.27 8.62 -16.64
C SER A 126 -27.70 8.49 -15.19
N ARG A 127 -28.60 9.35 -14.70
CA ARG A 127 -29.15 9.21 -13.34
C ARG A 127 -30.23 8.12 -13.34
N GLY A 128 -30.34 7.37 -12.25
CA GLY A 128 -31.37 6.37 -12.02
C GLY A 128 -31.62 6.17 -10.53
N ARG A 129 -32.67 5.42 -10.18
CA ARG A 129 -33.04 5.11 -8.80
C ARG A 129 -33.02 3.61 -8.54
N VAL A 130 -32.42 3.19 -7.42
CA VAL A 130 -32.42 1.78 -7.02
C VAL A 130 -33.85 1.34 -6.69
N SER A 131 -34.43 0.47 -7.51
CA SER A 131 -35.78 -0.08 -7.32
C SER A 131 -35.77 -1.29 -6.39
N LYS A 132 -34.71 -2.09 -6.41
CA LYS A 132 -34.59 -3.32 -5.62
C LYS A 132 -33.13 -3.71 -5.40
N VAL A 133 -32.82 -4.30 -4.25
CA VAL A 133 -31.51 -4.91 -3.99
C VAL A 133 -31.66 -6.42 -4.09
N ASN A 134 -31.04 -7.04 -5.09
CA ASN A 134 -31.15 -8.49 -5.31
C ASN A 134 -30.05 -9.24 -4.55
N SER A 135 -28.82 -8.74 -4.57
CA SER A 135 -27.67 -9.30 -3.84
C SER A 135 -26.62 -8.22 -3.56
N SER A 136 -25.54 -8.58 -2.84
CA SER A 136 -24.41 -7.67 -2.61
C SER A 136 -23.74 -7.16 -3.89
N ASN A 137 -23.83 -7.93 -4.99
CA ASN A 137 -23.20 -7.62 -6.27
C ASN A 137 -24.20 -7.18 -7.36
N ASN A 138 -25.52 -7.33 -7.12
CA ASN A 138 -26.56 -7.04 -8.10
C ASN A 138 -27.69 -6.19 -7.50
N VAL A 139 -27.97 -5.07 -8.17
CA VAL A 139 -29.04 -4.13 -7.80
C VAL A 139 -29.89 -3.84 -9.02
N GLU A 140 -31.18 -3.66 -8.80
CA GLU A 140 -32.12 -3.23 -9.82
C GLU A 140 -32.22 -1.71 -9.78
N VAL A 141 -32.03 -1.07 -10.92
CA VAL A 141 -32.14 0.38 -11.09
C VAL A 141 -33.18 0.65 -12.16
N ASP A 142 -34.24 1.38 -11.80
CA ASP A 142 -35.39 1.68 -12.65
C ASP A 142 -36.01 0.44 -13.33
N GLY A 143 -36.08 -0.68 -12.62
CA GLY A 143 -36.62 -1.94 -13.16
C GLY A 143 -35.61 -2.85 -13.87
N MET A 144 -34.37 -2.39 -14.08
CA MET A 144 -33.33 -3.15 -14.79
C MET A 144 -32.23 -3.66 -13.85
N PRO A 145 -31.93 -4.97 -13.82
CA PRO A 145 -30.85 -5.51 -13.00
C PRO A 145 -29.47 -5.10 -13.52
N ARG A 146 -28.60 -4.64 -12.61
CA ARG A 146 -27.26 -4.13 -12.90
C ARG A 146 -26.24 -4.59 -11.87
N HIS A 147 -24.99 -4.72 -12.30
CA HIS A 147 -23.88 -5.00 -11.38
C HIS A 147 -23.53 -3.74 -10.59
N VAL A 148 -23.21 -3.88 -9.30
CA VAL A 148 -22.85 -2.73 -8.42
C VAL A 148 -21.66 -1.91 -8.92
N PHE A 149 -20.81 -2.47 -9.78
CA PHE A 149 -19.69 -1.72 -10.40
C PHE A 149 -20.11 -0.77 -11.51
N ASP A 150 -21.27 -0.99 -12.13
CA ASP A 150 -21.83 -0.12 -13.17
C ASP A 150 -22.72 0.98 -12.59
N VAL A 151 -22.70 1.13 -11.26
CA VAL A 151 -23.52 2.06 -10.49
C VAL A 151 -22.64 2.89 -9.55
N ARG A 152 -22.94 4.18 -9.37
CA ARG A 152 -22.28 5.07 -8.39
C ARG A 152 -23.33 5.88 -7.66
N ARG A 153 -23.31 5.97 -6.34
CA ARG A 153 -24.22 6.88 -5.61
C ARG A 153 -24.04 8.32 -6.07
N VAL A 154 -25.16 9.02 -6.22
CA VAL A 154 -25.14 10.48 -6.32
C VAL A 154 -24.87 11.02 -4.92
N VAL A 155 -23.82 11.81 -4.77
CA VAL A 155 -23.62 12.58 -3.53
C VAL A 155 -24.48 13.84 -3.66
N SER A 156 -25.57 13.91 -2.92
CA SER A 156 -26.25 15.18 -2.68
C SER A 156 -25.33 16.06 -1.83
N ALA A 157 -25.15 17.32 -2.23
CA ALA A 157 -24.27 18.27 -1.54
C ALA A 157 -24.71 18.60 -0.09
N GLU A 158 -25.82 18.02 0.38
CA GLU A 158 -26.42 18.32 1.69
C GLU A 158 -26.05 17.33 2.80
N ALA A 159 -25.18 16.34 2.53
CA ALA A 159 -24.54 15.52 3.56
C ALA A 159 -23.07 15.93 3.80
N GLY A 160 -22.81 17.24 3.72
CA GLY A 160 -21.58 17.86 4.22
C GLY A 160 -21.70 18.02 5.72
N THR A 161 -21.00 17.17 6.47
CA THR A 161 -20.69 17.36 7.88
C THR A 161 -20.36 18.83 8.14
N GLU A 162 -21.05 19.45 9.09
CA GLU A 162 -20.71 20.76 9.65
C GLU A 162 -19.22 20.77 10.02
N LEU A 163 -18.42 21.36 9.15
CA LEU A 163 -17.09 21.82 9.49
C LEU A 163 -17.30 23.28 9.87
N THR A 164 -17.12 23.55 11.16
CA THR A 164 -17.10 24.89 11.73
C THR A 164 -16.26 25.80 10.86
N SER A 165 -16.91 26.86 10.38
CA SER A 165 -16.32 27.99 9.67
C SER A 165 -15.24 28.64 10.51
N ASP A 166 -14.04 28.76 9.94
CA ASP A 166 -13.23 29.97 10.03
C ASP A 166 -12.39 30.12 8.76
N ASP A 167 -12.39 31.35 8.24
CA ASP A 167 -11.51 31.93 7.20
C ASP A 167 -11.89 31.86 5.68
N PRO A 168 -11.49 32.89 4.89
CA PRO A 168 -12.45 33.77 4.22
C PRO A 168 -12.65 33.51 2.72
N VAL A 169 -13.71 34.17 2.22
CA VAL A 169 -14.16 34.28 0.83
C VAL A 169 -13.03 34.66 -0.13
N LEU A 170 -12.77 33.81 -1.13
CA LEU A 170 -12.16 34.22 -2.40
C LEU A 170 -12.87 33.57 -3.60
N SER A 171 -13.11 34.42 -4.58
CA SER A 171 -13.94 34.30 -5.78
C SER A 171 -13.51 33.23 -6.78
N GLU A 172 -14.47 32.89 -7.65
CA GLU A 172 -14.29 32.15 -8.89
C GLU A 172 -13.12 32.67 -9.74
N GLN A 173 -12.34 31.72 -10.27
CA GLN A 173 -11.54 31.73 -11.52
C GLN A 173 -10.14 31.13 -11.30
N GLY A 174 -9.74 30.24 -12.20
CA GLY A 174 -8.34 29.85 -12.39
C GLY A 174 -8.02 28.41 -12.00
N GLN A 175 -7.71 27.62 -13.04
CA GLN A 175 -6.98 26.35 -13.06
C GLN A 175 -6.40 25.90 -11.72
N ARG A 176 -6.75 24.67 -11.28
CA ARG A 176 -6.12 23.99 -10.13
C ARG A 176 -4.60 24.09 -10.25
N ALA A 177 -3.99 24.92 -9.42
CA ALA A 177 -2.54 25.03 -9.34
C ALA A 177 -1.95 23.64 -9.10
N GLN A 178 -1.04 23.25 -9.99
CA GLN A 178 -0.31 22.00 -9.89
C GLN A 178 0.33 21.96 -8.51
N ARG A 179 -0.06 20.98 -7.66
CA ARG A 179 0.48 20.83 -6.31
C ARG A 179 2.01 20.81 -6.42
N GLN A 180 2.66 21.89 -6.01
CA GLN A 180 4.12 21.94 -5.98
C GLN A 180 4.59 20.80 -5.10
N ARG A 181 5.40 19.90 -5.68
CA ARG A 181 6.03 18.81 -4.95
C ARG A 181 6.86 19.45 -3.85
N ARG A 182 6.46 19.27 -2.59
CA ARG A 182 7.27 19.70 -1.45
C ARG A 182 8.61 18.98 -1.54
N PHE A 183 9.68 19.76 -1.64
CA PHE A 183 11.04 19.26 -1.63
C PHE A 183 11.27 18.52 -0.29
N PRO A 184 11.79 17.28 -0.30
CA PRO A 184 11.97 16.51 0.94
C PRO A 184 12.93 17.23 1.89
N ALA A 185 12.62 17.25 3.19
CA ALA A 185 13.41 17.96 4.21
C ALA A 185 14.88 17.52 4.24
N TRP A 186 15.17 16.25 3.96
CA TRP A 186 16.52 15.68 3.94
C TRP A 186 17.38 16.17 2.77
N ALA A 187 16.78 16.79 1.74
CA ALA A 187 17.53 17.29 0.59
C ALA A 187 18.31 18.59 0.90
N ARG A 188 18.08 19.20 2.06
CA ARG A 188 18.87 20.34 2.57
C ARG A 188 20.13 19.90 3.32
N ASP A 189 20.21 18.63 3.71
CA ASP A 189 21.34 18.09 4.47
C ASP A 189 22.52 17.68 3.56
N TYR A 190 22.34 17.78 2.24
CA TYR A 190 23.37 17.56 1.22
C TYR A 190 23.59 18.84 0.41
N VAL A 191 24.26 19.81 1.03
CA VAL A 191 24.96 20.87 0.29
C VAL A 191 26.44 20.70 0.65
N MET A 192 27.24 20.34 -0.35
CA MET A 192 28.71 20.43 -0.29
C MET A 192 29.14 21.90 -0.39
#